data_AF-A0A925Q067-F1
#
_entry.id   AF-A0A925Q067-F1
#
_cell.length_a   1.000
_cell.length_b   1.000
_cell.length_c   1.000
_cell.angle_alpha   90.00
_cell.angle_beta   90.00
_cell.angle_gamma   90.00
#
_symmetry.space_group_name_H-M   'P 1'
#
loop_
_entity.id
_entity.type
_entity.pdbx_description
1 polymer ?
#
loop_
_entity_poly.entity_id
_entity_poly.type
_entity_poly.pdbx_seq_one_letter_code
_entity_poly.pdbx_strand_id
1 'polypeptide(L)'
;MPSRSSRSAYLSSRSSSPSWISSANRLAVSSVEESRLRIALVAGETSGDTLGAALIDALKRRFPDAQFAGVAGPRMKAAGCVAWHGIEELSVMGLTEVISHLPKLLRLRGELVRRLTQEWRPDVFIGVDYKEFNLGLAR
;
A
#
# COMPACT_ATOMS: atom_id res chain seq x y z
N MET A 1 -65.68 -50.88 -15.22
CA MET A 1 -64.72 -51.49 -16.19
C MET A 1 -64.95 -50.84 -17.54
N PRO A 2 -63.92 -50.65 -18.40
CA PRO A 2 -62.48 -51.01 -18.33
C PRO A 2 -61.57 -49.75 -18.24
N SER A 3 -60.23 -49.71 -18.15
CA SER A 3 -59.12 -50.66 -17.93
C SER A 3 -57.81 -49.87 -17.61
N ARG A 4 -56.92 -50.48 -16.81
CA ARG A 4 -55.41 -50.56 -16.85
C ARG A 4 -54.65 -49.67 -17.85
N SER A 5 -53.43 -49.16 -17.67
CA SER A 5 -52.30 -49.29 -16.71
C SER A 5 -51.39 -48.05 -16.93
N SER A 6 -50.56 -47.58 -16.01
CA SER A 6 -49.21 -48.10 -15.80
C SER A 6 -48.53 -47.34 -14.65
N ARG A 7 -47.77 -48.10 -13.86
CA ARG A 7 -46.87 -47.65 -12.80
C ARG A 7 -45.74 -46.78 -13.38
N SER A 8 -45.32 -45.75 -12.65
CA SER A 8 -43.90 -45.48 -12.48
C SER A 8 -43.67 -44.73 -11.17
N ALA A 9 -43.02 -45.43 -10.25
CA ALA A 9 -42.52 -44.90 -9.00
C ALA A 9 -41.22 -44.15 -9.30
N TYR A 10 -41.17 -42.86 -8.98
CA TYR A 10 -39.92 -42.18 -8.71
C TYR A 10 -39.89 -41.78 -7.24
N LEU A 11 -39.02 -42.50 -6.54
CA LEU A 11 -38.53 -42.20 -5.21
C LEU A 11 -37.98 -40.78 -5.12
N SER A 12 -38.20 -40.19 -3.93
CA SER A 12 -37.23 -39.34 -3.22
C SER A 12 -36.94 -37.95 -3.85
N SER A 13 -36.69 -36.89 -3.10
CA SER A 13 -36.00 -36.78 -1.83
C SER A 13 -36.26 -35.38 -1.26
N ARG A 14 -36.09 -35.27 0.05
CA ARG A 14 -36.08 -34.04 0.84
C ARG A 14 -35.33 -32.93 0.14
N SER A 15 -35.99 -31.80 -0.13
CA SER A 15 -35.34 -30.52 -0.41
C SER A 15 -34.75 -29.96 0.89
N SER A 16 -33.77 -30.65 1.45
CA SER A 16 -32.86 -30.08 2.43
C SER A 16 -31.63 -29.70 1.65
N SER A 17 -31.58 -28.45 1.17
CA SER A 17 -30.36 -27.84 0.67
C SER A 17 -29.25 -28.13 1.69
N PRO A 18 -28.16 -28.81 1.30
CA PRO A 18 -27.20 -29.28 2.28
C PRO A 18 -26.55 -28.12 3.04
N SER A 19 -26.63 -28.16 4.38
CA SER A 19 -26.10 -27.12 5.27
C SER A 19 -24.58 -26.90 5.13
N TRP A 20 -23.86 -27.82 4.48
CA TRP A 20 -22.42 -27.73 4.25
C TRP A 20 -22.03 -26.66 3.21
N ILE A 21 -22.93 -26.25 2.30
CA ILE A 21 -22.65 -25.23 1.28
C ILE A 21 -22.48 -23.84 1.91
N SER A 22 -23.16 -23.57 3.03
CA SER A 22 -23.12 -22.26 3.74
C SER A 22 -21.89 -22.08 4.63
N SER A 23 -21.18 -23.15 4.96
CA SER A 23 -19.97 -23.13 5.80
C SER A 23 -18.71 -23.08 4.96
N ALA A 24 -18.65 -23.84 3.87
CA ALA A 24 -17.51 -23.84 2.94
C ALA A 24 -17.26 -22.46 2.32
N ASN A 25 -18.33 -21.74 1.95
CA ASN A 25 -18.18 -20.39 1.38
C ASN A 25 -17.71 -19.36 2.43
N ARG A 26 -18.05 -19.56 3.70
CA ARG A 26 -17.65 -18.67 4.81
C ARG A 26 -16.16 -18.79 5.16
N LEU A 27 -15.60 -19.99 4.99
CA LEU A 27 -14.18 -20.27 5.18
C LEU A 27 -13.32 -19.81 3.99
N ALA A 28 -13.86 -19.83 2.76
CA ALA A 28 -13.18 -19.31 1.58
C ALA A 28 -13.19 -17.76 1.51
N VAL A 29 -14.22 -17.12 2.05
CA VAL A 29 -14.29 -15.65 2.14
C VAL A 29 -13.40 -15.09 3.26
N SER A 30 -13.03 -15.88 4.25
CA SER A 30 -12.09 -15.46 5.32
C SER A 30 -10.60 -15.51 4.95
N SER A 31 -10.22 -16.09 3.80
CA SER A 31 -8.81 -16.26 3.40
C SER A 31 -8.30 -15.21 2.42
N VAL A 32 -9.15 -14.30 1.93
CA VAL A 32 -8.67 -13.05 1.35
C VAL A 32 -8.61 -12.07 2.53
N GLU A 33 -7.50 -12.10 3.29
CA GLU A 33 -7.14 -10.88 4.00
C GLU A 33 -7.15 -9.78 2.95
N GLU A 34 -8.02 -8.79 3.11
CA GLU A 34 -8.00 -7.55 2.35
C GLU A 34 -6.61 -6.94 2.51
N SER A 35 -5.68 -7.33 1.65
CA SER A 35 -4.34 -6.77 1.60
C SER A 35 -4.51 -5.35 1.10
N ARG A 36 -4.78 -4.43 2.02
CA ARG A 36 -4.83 -3.00 1.76
C ARG A 36 -3.51 -2.62 1.12
N LEU A 37 -3.58 -2.07 -0.09
CA LEU A 37 -2.39 -1.68 -0.85
C LEU A 37 -1.53 -0.74 0.00
N ARG A 38 -0.31 -1.17 0.34
CA ARG A 38 0.65 -0.40 1.14
C ARG A 38 1.66 0.25 0.22
N ILE A 39 1.67 1.57 0.22
CA ILE A 39 2.55 2.37 -0.64
C ILE A 39 3.50 3.17 0.23
N ALA A 40 4.79 2.92 0.05
CA ALA A 40 5.83 3.72 0.68
C ALA A 40 6.20 4.91 -0.20
N LEU A 41 6.22 6.12 0.36
CA LEU A 41 6.63 7.34 -0.34
C LEU A 41 7.77 8.05 0.41
N VAL A 42 8.77 8.53 -0.35
CA VAL A 42 9.90 9.29 0.20
C VAL A 42 10.04 10.58 -0.60
N ALA A 43 9.77 11.72 0.04
CA ALA A 43 10.04 13.04 -0.51
C ALA A 43 11.37 13.59 0.04
N GLY A 44 12.24 14.09 -0.85
CA GLY A 44 13.54 14.67 -0.47
C GLY A 44 13.51 16.17 -0.18
N GLU A 45 12.62 16.91 -0.86
CA GLU A 45 12.52 18.37 -0.78
C GLU A 45 11.05 18.84 -0.70
N THR A 46 10.81 20.10 -0.31
CA THR A 46 9.46 20.69 -0.22
C THR A 46 8.66 20.58 -1.54
N SER A 47 9.35 20.62 -2.70
CA SER A 47 8.73 20.34 -4.01
C SER A 47 8.24 18.89 -4.11
N GLY A 48 9.04 17.94 -3.65
CA GLY A 48 8.66 16.53 -3.54
C GLY A 48 7.47 16.29 -2.61
N ASP A 49 7.35 17.01 -1.50
CA ASP A 49 6.18 16.92 -0.60
C ASP A 49 4.88 17.34 -1.31
N THR A 50 4.95 18.37 -2.16
CA THR A 50 3.79 18.83 -2.92
C THR A 50 3.35 17.80 -3.97
N LEU A 51 4.31 17.24 -4.71
CA LEU A 51 4.06 16.19 -5.69
C LEU A 51 3.53 14.92 -5.03
N GLY A 52 4.12 14.53 -3.90
CA GLY A 52 3.72 13.36 -3.12
C GLY A 52 2.30 13.47 -2.60
N ALA A 53 1.89 14.65 -2.12
CA ALA A 53 0.51 14.90 -1.67
C ALA A 53 -0.50 14.72 -2.81
N ALA A 54 -0.25 15.34 -3.97
CA ALA A 54 -1.12 15.21 -5.14
C ALA A 54 -1.21 13.75 -5.63
N LEU A 55 -0.11 13.00 -5.55
CA LEU A 55 -0.07 11.58 -5.87
C LEU A 55 -0.92 10.74 -4.90
N ILE A 56 -0.81 10.99 -3.59
CA ILE A 56 -1.63 10.30 -2.57
C ILE A 56 -3.12 10.55 -2.83
N ASP A 57 -3.50 11.80 -3.08
CA ASP A 57 -4.90 12.16 -3.36
C ASP A 57 -5.44 11.44 -4.61
N ALA A 58 -4.62 11.35 -5.66
CA ALA A 58 -4.98 10.62 -6.88
C ALA A 58 -5.10 9.12 -6.64
N LEU A 59 -4.19 8.53 -5.87
CA LEU A 59 -4.20 7.10 -5.54
C LEU A 59 -5.38 6.73 -4.66
N LYS A 60 -5.73 7.56 -3.67
CA LYS A 60 -6.91 7.35 -2.82
C LYS A 60 -8.23 7.32 -3.60
N ARG A 61 -8.35 8.11 -4.67
CA ARG A 61 -9.53 8.04 -5.55
C ARG A 61 -9.67 6.69 -6.23
N ARG A 62 -8.56 5.98 -6.50
CA ARG A 62 -8.57 4.67 -7.14
C ARG A 62 -8.57 3.51 -6.16
N PHE A 63 -7.89 3.68 -5.03
CA PHE A 63 -7.69 2.71 -3.96
C PHE A 63 -8.00 3.38 -2.61
N PRO A 64 -9.29 3.49 -2.22
CA PRO A 64 -9.70 4.21 -1.01
C PRO A 64 -9.09 3.66 0.28
N ASP A 65 -8.84 2.35 0.32
CA ASP A 65 -8.28 1.66 1.49
C ASP A 65 -6.75 1.59 1.49
N ALA A 66 -6.08 2.21 0.51
CA ALA A 66 -4.62 2.21 0.45
C ALA A 66 -4.00 2.93 1.65
N GLN A 67 -2.91 2.38 2.15
CA GLN A 67 -2.11 2.94 3.23
C GLN A 67 -0.85 3.57 2.69
N PHE A 68 -0.49 4.73 3.23
CA PHE A 68 0.65 5.51 2.78
C PHE A 68 1.58 5.78 3.96
N ALA A 69 2.87 5.53 3.79
CA ALA A 69 3.86 5.81 4.83
C ALA A 69 5.24 6.13 4.25
N GLY A 70 6.09 6.80 5.01
CA GLY A 70 7.50 7.03 4.63
C GLY A 70 8.01 8.42 5.03
N VAL A 71 8.82 9.05 4.18
CA VAL A 71 9.35 10.40 4.45
C VAL A 71 8.44 11.42 3.81
N ALA A 72 7.79 12.22 4.66
CA ALA A 72 6.69 13.09 4.27
C ALA A 72 6.85 14.47 4.92
N GLY A 73 6.65 15.51 4.11
CA GLY A 73 6.50 16.87 4.60
C GLY A 73 5.06 17.16 5.04
N PRO A 74 4.74 18.43 5.35
CA PRO A 74 3.43 18.83 5.84
C PRO A 74 2.27 18.48 4.89
N ARG A 75 2.46 18.56 3.57
CA ARG A 75 1.39 18.33 2.59
C ARG A 75 1.09 16.84 2.46
N MET A 76 2.10 15.98 2.39
CA MET A 76 1.90 14.53 2.37
C MET A 76 1.26 14.03 3.66
N LYS A 77 1.64 14.59 4.81
CA LYS A 77 0.99 14.30 6.11
C LYS A 77 -0.49 14.68 6.07
N ALA A 78 -0.82 15.87 5.57
CA ALA A 78 -2.22 16.32 5.42
C ALA A 78 -3.03 15.43 4.45
N ALA A 79 -2.39 14.93 3.38
CA ALA A 79 -2.99 13.96 2.46
C ALA A 79 -3.17 12.56 3.08
N GLY A 80 -2.74 12.34 4.34
CA GLY A 80 -2.93 11.10 5.09
C GLY A 80 -1.78 10.10 4.96
N CYS A 81 -0.56 10.56 4.65
CA CYS A 81 0.65 9.76 4.77
C CYS A 81 1.12 9.70 6.22
N VAL A 82 1.43 8.50 6.72
CA VAL A 82 2.09 8.30 8.01
C VAL A 82 3.58 8.61 7.85
N ALA A 83 4.01 9.75 8.38
CA ALA A 83 5.41 10.14 8.34
C ALA A 83 6.23 9.31 9.35
N TRP A 84 7.18 8.54 8.83
CA TRP A 84 8.23 7.91 9.64
C TRP A 84 9.36 8.89 9.95
N HIS A 85 9.64 9.80 9.02
CA HIS A 85 10.61 10.89 9.14
C HIS A 85 10.06 12.16 8.48
N GLY A 86 10.46 13.32 8.99
CA GLY A 86 10.20 14.61 8.37
C GLY A 86 11.10 14.86 7.17
N ILE A 87 10.64 15.67 6.22
CA ILE A 87 11.45 16.09 5.07
C ILE A 87 12.61 17.01 5.49
N GLU A 88 12.43 17.67 6.63
CA GLU A 88 13.42 18.51 7.31
C GLU A 88 14.61 17.69 7.80
N GLU A 89 14.44 16.38 8.04
CA GLU A 89 15.54 15.48 8.41
C GLU A 89 16.43 15.09 7.22
N LEU A 90 15.91 15.21 5.99
CA LEU A 90 16.65 14.93 4.75
C LEU A 90 17.20 16.21 4.09
N SER A 91 16.53 17.35 4.27
CA SER A 91 16.91 18.64 3.69
C SER A 91 18.08 19.30 4.43
N VAL A 92 19.29 18.77 4.25
CA VAL A 92 20.54 19.42 4.71
C VAL A 92 20.99 20.41 3.62
N MET A 93 20.97 21.71 3.92
CA MET A 93 21.33 22.75 2.96
C MET A 93 22.86 22.90 2.85
N GLY A 94 23.47 22.30 1.83
CA GLY A 94 24.82 22.68 1.37
C GLY A 94 25.86 21.55 1.34
N LEU A 95 26.73 21.57 0.33
CA LEU A 95 27.72 20.52 0.01
C LEU A 95 28.69 20.23 1.18
N THR A 96 29.01 21.23 2.01
CA THR A 96 29.91 21.12 3.16
C THR A 96 29.22 20.52 4.40
N GLU A 97 27.94 20.79 4.62
CA GLU A 97 27.15 20.20 5.71
C GLU A 97 26.69 18.76 5.38
N VAL A 98 26.49 18.47 4.09
CA VAL A 98 26.16 17.13 3.58
C VAL A 98 27.21 16.10 3.99
N ILE A 99 28.52 16.39 3.92
CA ILE A 99 29.57 15.42 4.28
C ILE A 99 29.53 15.10 5.79
N SER A 100 29.34 16.11 6.64
CA SER A 100 29.21 15.91 8.10
C SER A 100 27.94 15.15 8.49
N HIS A 101 26.87 15.27 7.71
CA HIS A 101 25.60 14.59 7.95
C HIS A 101 25.45 13.28 7.17
N LEU A 102 26.37 12.94 6.26
CA LEU A 102 26.34 11.72 5.45
C LEU A 102 26.21 10.44 6.30
N PRO A 103 26.91 10.27 7.45
CA PRO A 103 26.69 9.11 8.30
C PRO A 103 25.27 9.03 8.86
N LYS A 104 24.63 10.18 9.14
CA LYS A 104 23.24 10.26 9.61
C LYS A 104 22.26 9.90 8.49
N LEU A 105 22.47 10.41 7.28
CA LEU A 105 21.69 10.03 6.10
C LEU A 105 21.81 8.53 5.78
N LEU A 106 23.00 7.95 5.87
CA LEU A 106 23.22 6.51 5.67
C LEU A 106 22.51 5.67 6.75
N ARG A 107 22.49 6.12 8.01
CA ARG A 107 21.72 5.47 9.07
C ARG A 107 20.21 5.55 8.81
N LEU A 108 19.69 6.72 8.46
CA LEU A 108 18.28 6.90 8.10
C LEU A 108 17.89 6.02 6.90
N ARG A 109 18.75 5.94 5.89
CA ARG A 109 18.57 5.03 4.76
C ARG A 109 18.52 3.57 5.22
N GLY A 110 19.44 3.16 6.09
CA GLY A 110 19.46 1.80 6.64
C GLY A 110 18.19 1.47 7.43
N GLU A 111 17.71 2.41 8.24
CA GLU A 111 16.46 2.25 8.99
C GLU A 111 15.24 2.19 8.07
N LEU A 112 15.16 3.07 7.07
CA LEU A 112 14.11 3.03 6.04
C LEU A 112 14.12 1.71 5.31
N VAL A 113 15.28 1.24 4.84
CA VAL A 113 15.41 -0.06 4.16
C VAL A 113 14.95 -1.19 5.07
N ARG A 114 15.33 -1.19 6.35
CA ARG A 114 14.88 -2.20 7.32
C ARG A 114 13.37 -2.17 7.50
N ARG A 115 12.78 -0.99 7.72
CA ARG A 115 11.32 -0.83 7.88
C ARG A 115 10.55 -1.28 6.64
N LEU A 116 11.06 -0.91 5.45
CA LEU A 116 10.46 -1.29 4.18
C LEU A 116 10.56 -2.79 3.92
N THR A 117 11.70 -3.42 4.21
CA THR A 117 11.92 -4.84 3.85
C THR A 117 11.46 -5.84 4.90
N GLN A 118 11.46 -5.46 6.18
CA GLN A 118 11.26 -6.40 7.30
C GLN A 118 10.01 -6.10 8.12
N GLU A 119 9.61 -4.84 8.28
CA GLU A 119 8.56 -4.45 9.24
C GLU A 119 7.20 -4.20 8.55
N TRP A 120 7.15 -3.23 7.63
CA TRP A 120 5.88 -2.78 7.03
C TRP A 120 5.58 -3.43 5.66
N ARG A 121 6.63 -3.82 4.92
CA ARG A 121 6.58 -4.52 3.62
C ARG A 121 5.57 -3.91 2.65
N PRO A 122 5.87 -2.74 2.06
CA PRO A 122 4.98 -2.12 1.08
C PRO A 122 4.91 -2.95 -0.20
N ASP A 123 3.77 -2.88 -0.87
CA ASP A 123 3.58 -3.45 -2.21
C ASP A 123 4.31 -2.60 -3.26
N VAL A 124 4.41 -1.29 -3.00
CA VAL A 124 5.03 -0.31 -3.93
C VAL A 124 5.86 0.70 -3.14
N PHE A 125 7.05 1.02 -3.65
CA PHE A 125 7.89 2.11 -3.16
C PHE A 125 8.01 3.20 -4.23
N ILE A 126 7.82 4.46 -3.85
CA ILE A 126 7.87 5.63 -4.74
C ILE A 126 8.81 6.69 -4.15
N GLY A 127 9.93 6.95 -4.84
CA GLY A 127 10.79 8.09 -4.55
C GLY A 127 10.27 9.34 -5.28
N VAL A 128 9.98 10.41 -4.54
CA VAL A 128 9.45 11.66 -5.07
C VAL A 128 10.52 12.75 -4.96
N ASP A 129 10.93 13.28 -6.11
CA ASP A 129 11.92 14.35 -6.25
C ASP A 129 13.29 14.03 -5.59
N TYR A 130 13.91 12.95 -6.06
CA TYR A 130 15.31 12.61 -5.75
C TYR A 130 16.23 13.48 -6.63
N LYS A 131 16.45 14.73 -6.25
CA LYS A 131 17.40 15.60 -6.99
C LYS A 131 18.83 15.23 -6.65
N GLU A 132 19.35 14.32 -7.44
CA GLU A 132 20.79 14.13 -7.63
C GLU A 132 21.14 14.22 -9.12
N PHE A 133 20.47 15.10 -9.86
CA PHE A 133 20.68 15.23 -11.31
C PHE A 133 20.51 16.64 -11.88
N ASN A 134 20.95 17.70 -11.18
CA ASN A 134 21.03 19.04 -11.79
C ASN A 134 22.31 19.85 -11.46
N LEU A 135 23.29 19.28 -10.77
CA LEU A 135 24.59 19.93 -10.55
C LEU A 135 25.70 19.08 -11.16
N GLY A 136 25.81 19.17 -12.49
CA GLY A 136 26.84 18.49 -13.27
C GLY A 136 26.74 18.62 -14.79
N LEU A 137 25.69 19.25 -15.34
CA LEU A 137 25.51 19.44 -16.78
C LEU A 137 25.31 20.93 -17.16
N ALA A 138 26.19 21.78 -16.64
CA ALA A 138 26.41 23.11 -17.19
C ALA A 138 27.91 23.41 -17.20
N ARG A 139 28.61 22.77 -18.12
CA ARG A 139 29.73 23.36 -18.88
C ARG A 139 29.80 22.73 -20.24
#